data_AF-A0A812UZ27-F1
#
_entry.id   AF-A0A812UZ27-F1
#
_cell.length_a   1.000
_cell.length_b   1.000
_cell.length_c   1.000
_cell.angle_alpha   90.00
_cell.angle_beta   90.00
_cell.angle_gamma   90.00
#
_symmetry.space_group_name_H-M   'P 1'
#
loop_
_entity.id
_entity.type
_entity.pdbx_description
1 polymer ?
#
loop_
_entity_poly.entity_id
_entity_poly.type
_entity_poly.pdbx_seq_one_letter_code
_entity_poly.pdbx_strand_id
1 'polypeptide(L)'
;MAGPDDVEETGETGEIVTELQQLMLFRRWSLFLPRLISESAKLNAAYTLMRQQRNPAFFDQLREKLHQILQDCEVLEASGQVCSVEGGLENVLQVVLQSLVFAAGFLHNRQFHKAFALGELCVQVSDHVADSAADMTFWRLLCRAFLGSAYLQLRRTADARHVLEEAQWLGESVEETARSMKAILGACSYALAQADLDESSIDQAGEHVDAAIAQMESNLWEVSQNKEDQEVISTILATLYHFRGHCDFLCDRFDLALSWYHRALKVLGEHRDLGIDTDAIVEHVKHDIQRAVCLKPKEAPHEASS
;
A
#
# COMPACT_ATOMS: atom_id res chain seq x y z
N MET A 1 11.26 -62.04 -1.28
CA MET A 1 9.91 -61.77 -1.81
C MET A 1 9.14 -60.95 -0.79
N ALA A 2 9.23 -59.63 -0.94
CA ALA A 2 8.28 -58.64 -0.47
C ALA A 2 8.38 -57.53 -1.52
N GLY A 3 7.29 -57.34 -2.28
CA GLY A 3 7.21 -56.36 -3.36
C GLY A 3 6.95 -54.95 -2.81
N PRO A 4 7.32 -53.94 -3.59
CA PRO A 4 7.25 -52.52 -3.26
C PRO A 4 5.81 -52.01 -3.46
N ASP A 5 5.48 -50.83 -2.93
CA ASP A 5 4.60 -49.84 -3.59
C ASP A 5 4.62 -48.53 -2.79
N ASP A 6 5.23 -47.53 -3.42
CA ASP A 6 4.83 -46.12 -3.51
C ASP A 6 4.67 -45.30 -2.23
N VAL A 7 5.82 -44.77 -1.77
CA VAL A 7 5.87 -43.45 -1.14
C VAL A 7 6.01 -42.43 -2.28
N GLU A 8 4.92 -41.79 -2.67
CA GLU A 8 4.96 -40.53 -3.43
C GLU A 8 5.62 -39.46 -2.53
N GLU A 9 6.94 -39.35 -2.62
CA GLU A 9 7.63 -38.12 -2.30
C GLU A 9 7.14 -37.05 -3.27
N THR A 10 6.14 -36.29 -2.83
CA THR A 10 5.85 -34.98 -3.40
C THR A 10 7.09 -34.13 -3.17
N GLY A 11 7.95 -34.11 -4.18
CA GLY A 11 9.06 -33.19 -4.30
C GLY A 11 8.52 -31.77 -4.36
N GLU A 12 8.27 -31.18 -3.19
CA GLU A 12 8.29 -29.74 -3.03
C GLU A 12 9.68 -29.29 -3.46
N THR A 13 9.77 -28.88 -4.72
CA THR A 13 10.87 -28.10 -5.25
C THR A 13 10.81 -26.78 -4.48
N GLY A 14 11.43 -26.76 -3.31
CA GLY A 14 11.66 -25.56 -2.56
C GLY A 14 12.56 -24.66 -3.39
N GLU A 15 11.94 -23.83 -4.25
CA GLU A 15 12.62 -22.73 -4.91
C GLU A 15 13.34 -21.95 -3.82
N ILE A 16 14.66 -21.89 -3.93
CA ILE A 16 15.49 -21.12 -3.01
C ILE A 16 15.17 -19.66 -3.29
N VAL A 17 14.21 -19.12 -2.54
CA VAL A 17 13.86 -17.70 -2.58
C VAL A 17 15.09 -16.91 -2.16
N THR A 18 15.60 -16.09 -3.07
CA THR A 18 16.76 -15.22 -2.80
C THR A 18 16.43 -14.25 -1.66
N GLU A 19 17.44 -13.80 -0.92
CA GLU A 19 17.24 -12.86 0.20
C GLU A 19 16.58 -11.54 -0.26
N LEU A 20 16.87 -11.09 -1.48
CA LEU A 20 16.18 -9.98 -2.14
C LEU A 20 14.68 -10.24 -2.35
N GLN A 21 14.30 -11.43 -2.83
CA GLN A 21 12.89 -11.80 -2.96
C GLN A 21 12.20 -11.88 -1.59
N GLN A 22 12.92 -12.25 -0.52
CA GLN A 22 12.35 -12.24 0.83
C GLN A 22 11.98 -10.83 1.31
N LEU A 23 12.70 -9.79 0.85
CA LEU A 23 12.36 -8.39 1.12
C LEU A 23 11.08 -7.95 0.41
N MET A 24 10.72 -8.59 -0.70
CA MET A 24 9.55 -8.29 -1.51
C MET A 24 8.30 -9.10 -1.12
N LEU A 25 8.37 -9.95 -0.08
CA LEU A 25 7.20 -10.68 0.43
C LEU A 25 6.10 -9.70 0.87
N PHE A 26 4.86 -9.99 0.46
CA PHE A 26 3.68 -9.14 0.69
C PHE A 26 3.59 -8.57 2.11
N ARG A 27 3.65 -9.43 3.12
CA ARG A 27 3.60 -9.08 4.55
C ARG A 27 4.58 -7.98 4.98
N ARG A 28 5.67 -7.76 4.26
CA ARG A 28 6.68 -6.75 4.59
C ARG A 28 6.29 -5.34 4.14
N TRP A 29 5.44 -5.23 3.13
CA TRP A 29 5.07 -3.95 2.52
C TRP A 29 3.55 -3.71 2.42
N SER A 30 2.72 -4.69 2.76
CA SER A 30 1.26 -4.53 2.82
C SER A 30 0.82 -3.46 3.83
N LEU A 31 1.69 -3.08 4.77
CA LEU A 31 1.48 -1.93 5.67
C LEU A 31 1.20 -0.62 4.92
N PHE A 32 1.78 -0.46 3.73
CA PHE A 32 1.70 0.76 2.92
C PHE A 32 0.50 0.77 1.96
N LEU A 33 -0.29 -0.30 1.93
CA LEU A 33 -1.50 -0.40 1.12
C LEU A 33 -2.72 0.20 1.83
N PRO A 34 -3.70 0.72 1.06
CA PRO A 34 -4.81 1.47 1.62
C PRO A 34 -5.72 0.57 2.44
N ARG A 35 -5.93 0.98 3.70
CA ARG A 35 -6.86 0.31 4.62
C ARG A 35 -7.59 1.36 5.43
N LEU A 36 -8.91 1.23 5.50
CA LEU A 36 -9.78 2.11 6.28
C LEU A 36 -9.40 2.08 7.77
N ILE A 37 -9.12 0.88 8.30
CA ILE A 37 -8.68 0.62 9.67
C ILE A 37 -7.56 -0.42 9.60
N SER A 38 -6.50 -0.23 10.39
CA SER A 38 -5.45 -1.23 10.52
C SER A 38 -4.86 -1.33 11.92
N GLU A 39 -5.11 -2.44 12.60
CA GLU A 39 -4.43 -2.82 13.83
C GLU A 39 -2.93 -2.98 13.61
N SER A 40 -2.50 -3.53 12.48
CA SER A 40 -1.07 -3.66 12.15
C SER A 40 -0.34 -2.29 12.16
N ALA A 41 -1.00 -1.24 11.66
CA ALA A 41 -0.43 0.10 11.66
C ALA A 41 -0.38 0.71 13.07
N LYS A 42 -1.41 0.46 13.90
CA LYS A 42 -1.42 0.85 15.33
C LYS A 42 -0.33 0.13 16.11
N LEU A 43 -0.15 -1.18 15.90
CA LEU A 43 0.92 -1.97 16.52
C LEU A 43 2.30 -1.47 16.10
N ASN A 44 2.49 -1.16 14.82
CA ASN A 44 3.73 -0.57 14.33
C ASN A 44 4.00 0.81 14.95
N ALA A 45 2.96 1.64 15.13
CA ALA A 45 3.08 2.91 15.84
C ALA A 45 3.52 2.71 17.30
N ALA A 46 2.88 1.80 18.03
CA ALA A 46 3.24 1.47 19.40
C ALA A 46 4.68 0.94 19.51
N TYR A 47 5.08 0.06 18.58
CA TYR A 47 6.43 -0.47 18.51
C TYR A 47 7.47 0.62 18.25
N THR A 48 7.20 1.52 17.29
CA THR A 48 8.07 2.65 16.97
C THR A 48 8.24 3.58 18.16
N LEU A 49 7.16 3.90 18.86
CA LEU A 49 7.19 4.72 20.07
C LEU A 49 8.03 4.07 21.17
N MET A 50 7.82 2.76 21.42
CA MET A 50 8.61 2.01 22.40
C MET A 50 10.11 2.00 22.03
N ARG A 51 10.45 1.81 20.75
CA ARG A 51 11.84 1.84 20.29
C ARG A 51 12.48 3.21 20.52
N GLN A 52 11.78 4.28 20.20
CA GLN A 52 12.26 5.64 20.43
C GLN A 52 12.43 5.95 21.93
N GLN A 53 11.51 5.49 22.78
CA GLN A 53 11.64 5.69 24.24
C GLN A 53 12.85 4.96 24.82
N ARG A 54 13.14 3.74 24.33
CA ARG A 54 14.31 2.97 24.76
C ARG A 54 15.63 3.50 24.20
N ASN A 55 15.59 4.12 23.02
CA ASN A 55 16.74 4.73 22.37
C ASN A 55 16.34 6.08 21.76
N PRO A 56 16.53 7.20 22.48
CA PRO A 56 16.17 8.53 21.97
C PRO A 56 16.87 8.92 20.67
N ALA A 57 18.08 8.40 20.44
CA ALA A 57 18.87 8.62 19.22
C ALA A 57 18.47 7.69 18.06
N PHE A 58 17.47 6.84 18.24
CA PHE A 58 17.06 5.84 17.25
C PHE A 58 16.69 6.45 15.89
N PHE A 59 15.95 7.57 15.90
CA PHE A 59 15.60 8.29 14.67
C PHE A 59 16.85 8.82 13.96
N ASP A 60 17.74 9.48 14.69
CA ASP A 60 18.97 10.05 14.11
C ASP A 60 19.89 8.96 13.56
N GLN A 61 19.96 7.80 14.21
CA GLN A 61 20.73 6.65 13.72
C GLN A 61 20.19 6.10 12.39
N LEU A 62 18.86 6.00 12.23
CA LEU A 62 18.27 5.58 10.95
C LEU A 62 18.50 6.61 9.85
N ARG A 63 18.31 7.90 10.19
CA ARG A 63 18.54 9.00 9.27
C ARG A 63 20.00 9.05 8.79
N GLU A 64 20.95 8.92 9.72
CA GLU A 64 22.38 8.91 9.41
C GLU A 64 22.76 7.72 8.52
N LYS A 65 22.18 6.53 8.75
CA LYS A 65 22.40 5.37 7.87
C LYS A 65 21.94 5.62 6.44
N LEU A 66 20.76 6.23 6.26
CA LEU A 66 20.28 6.58 4.92
C LEU A 66 21.16 7.65 4.25
N HIS A 67 21.61 8.65 5.01
CA HIS A 67 22.55 9.65 4.49
C HIS A 67 23.89 9.04 4.10
N GLN A 68 24.43 8.11 4.90
CA GLN A 68 25.68 7.42 4.56
C GLN A 68 25.51 6.63 3.25
N ILE A 69 24.41 5.89 3.09
CA ILE A 69 24.11 5.17 1.84
C ILE A 69 24.07 6.15 0.66
N LEU A 70 23.38 7.28 0.82
CA LEU A 70 23.27 8.29 -0.24
C LEU A 70 24.64 8.87 -0.62
N GLN A 71 25.46 9.24 0.37
CA GLN A 71 26.83 9.72 0.16
C GLN A 71 27.70 8.67 -0.52
N ASP A 72 27.59 7.40 -0.12
CA ASP A 72 28.33 6.30 -0.75
C ASP A 72 27.93 6.16 -2.23
N CYS A 73 26.63 6.25 -2.54
CA CYS A 73 26.14 6.24 -3.93
C CYS A 73 26.71 7.42 -4.74
N GLU A 74 26.68 8.63 -4.21
CA GLU A 74 27.22 9.83 -4.87
C GLU A 74 28.74 9.72 -5.14
N VAL A 75 29.50 9.18 -4.18
CA VAL A 75 30.95 8.96 -4.34
C VAL A 75 31.25 7.90 -5.40
N LEU A 76 30.46 6.83 -5.45
CA LEU A 76 30.59 5.76 -6.44
C LEU A 76 30.27 6.27 -7.85
N GLU A 77 29.22 7.09 -7.99
CA GLU A 77 28.88 7.76 -9.24
C GLU A 77 30.02 8.70 -9.70
N ALA A 78 30.51 9.57 -8.81
CA ALA A 78 31.57 10.52 -9.12
C ALA A 78 32.92 9.84 -9.48
N SER A 79 33.16 8.63 -8.96
CA SER A 79 34.36 7.83 -9.26
C SER A 79 34.22 6.95 -10.50
N GLY A 80 33.03 6.88 -11.12
CA GLY A 80 32.73 6.00 -12.24
C GLY A 80 32.83 4.52 -11.89
N GLN A 81 32.75 4.17 -10.61
CA GLN A 81 32.78 2.79 -10.14
C GLN A 81 31.36 2.25 -10.04
N VAL A 82 31.18 0.96 -10.39
CA VAL A 82 29.90 0.28 -10.17
C VAL A 82 29.63 0.25 -8.67
N CYS A 83 28.45 0.70 -8.27
CA CYS A 83 28.09 0.91 -6.88
C CYS A 83 28.25 -0.39 -6.05
N SER A 84 29.29 -0.45 -5.22
CA SER A 84 29.53 -1.53 -4.26
C SER A 84 29.39 -0.96 -2.85
N VAL A 85 28.14 -0.64 -2.46
CA VAL A 85 27.83 -0.22 -1.07
C VAL A 85 28.27 -1.33 -0.11
N GLU A 86 28.84 -0.97 1.03
CA GLU A 86 29.25 -1.94 2.06
C GLU A 86 28.03 -2.75 2.53
N GLY A 87 28.07 -4.07 2.33
CA GLY A 87 26.94 -4.98 2.59
C GLY A 87 26.02 -5.23 1.38
N GLY A 88 26.29 -4.63 0.22
CA GLY A 88 25.57 -4.88 -1.03
C GLY A 88 24.17 -4.28 -1.11
N LEU A 89 23.53 -4.46 -2.27
CA LEU A 89 22.20 -3.93 -2.59
C LEU A 89 21.13 -4.37 -1.58
N GLU A 90 21.21 -5.61 -1.11
CA GLU A 90 20.26 -6.17 -0.15
C GLU A 90 20.24 -5.38 1.16
N ASN A 91 21.41 -5.08 1.73
CA ASN A 91 21.51 -4.31 2.97
C ASN A 91 20.90 -2.90 2.80
N VAL A 92 21.16 -2.26 1.66
CA VAL A 92 20.56 -0.96 1.32
C VAL A 92 19.02 -1.06 1.32
N LEU A 93 18.48 -2.04 0.60
CA LEU A 93 17.04 -2.24 0.49
C LEU A 93 16.39 -2.61 1.83
N GLN A 94 17.08 -3.37 2.67
CA GLN A 94 16.65 -3.66 4.03
C GLN A 94 16.57 -2.39 4.89
N VAL A 95 17.59 -1.51 4.79
CA VAL A 95 17.59 -0.22 5.50
C VAL A 95 16.46 0.69 5.00
N VAL A 96 16.21 0.74 3.69
CA VAL A 96 15.09 1.48 3.10
C VAL A 96 13.75 0.97 3.62
N LEU A 97 13.49 -0.34 3.52
CA LEU A 97 12.25 -0.95 3.99
C LEU A 97 12.04 -0.71 5.49
N GLN A 98 13.07 -0.95 6.29
CA GLN A 98 13.02 -0.73 7.73
C GLN A 98 12.71 0.75 8.06
N SER A 99 13.32 1.68 7.34
CA SER A 99 13.10 3.11 7.51
C SER A 99 11.67 3.52 7.14
N LEU A 100 11.11 2.98 6.05
CA LEU A 100 9.71 3.19 5.68
C LEU A 100 8.75 2.67 6.75
N VAL A 101 9.00 1.47 7.31
CA VAL A 101 8.16 0.90 8.38
C VAL A 101 8.17 1.83 9.61
N PHE A 102 9.35 2.32 10.02
CA PHE A 102 9.43 3.27 11.14
C PHE A 102 8.84 4.64 10.81
N ALA A 103 8.99 5.11 9.56
CA ALA A 103 8.36 6.34 9.09
C ALA A 103 6.83 6.25 9.19
N ALA A 104 6.23 5.13 8.78
CA ALA A 104 4.80 4.87 8.96
C ALA A 104 4.38 4.85 10.44
N GLY A 105 5.22 4.30 11.32
CA GLY A 105 5.00 4.32 12.76
C GLY A 105 5.09 5.73 13.36
N PHE A 106 6.05 6.54 12.92
CA PHE A 106 6.15 7.95 13.32
C PHE A 106 4.94 8.76 12.84
N LEU A 107 4.48 8.51 11.60
CA LEU A 107 3.31 9.15 11.02
C LEU A 107 2.06 8.90 11.87
N HIS A 108 1.80 7.64 12.24
CA HIS A 108 0.68 7.27 13.11
C HIS A 108 0.78 7.87 14.52
N ASN A 109 2.00 8.06 15.04
CA ASN A 109 2.25 8.77 16.29
C ASN A 109 2.24 10.30 16.15
N ARG A 110 1.84 10.84 15.00
CA ARG A 110 1.83 12.29 14.69
C ARG A 110 3.21 12.96 14.79
N GLN A 111 4.29 12.19 14.69
CA GLN A 111 5.66 12.70 14.61
C GLN A 111 6.04 12.98 13.15
N PHE A 112 5.26 13.87 12.53
CA PHE A 112 5.29 14.17 11.10
C PHE A 112 6.69 14.47 10.56
N HIS A 113 7.43 15.36 11.21
CA HIS A 113 8.80 15.73 10.78
C HIS A 113 9.72 14.52 10.60
N LYS A 114 9.61 13.49 11.47
CA LYS A 114 10.44 12.28 11.37
C LYS A 114 9.99 11.37 10.24
N ALA A 115 8.67 11.24 10.07
CA ALA A 115 8.10 10.45 8.99
C ALA A 115 8.53 10.99 7.62
N PHE A 116 8.44 12.31 7.42
CA PHE A 116 8.86 12.95 6.17
C PHE A 116 10.36 12.86 5.94
N ALA A 117 11.18 13.19 6.95
CA ALA A 117 12.63 13.11 6.80
C ALA A 117 13.10 11.71 6.38
N LEU A 118 12.52 10.64 6.95
CA LEU A 118 12.84 9.27 6.52
C LEU A 118 12.25 8.95 5.15
N GLY A 119 10.99 9.33 4.88
CA GLY A 119 10.33 9.06 3.60
C GLY A 119 11.02 9.71 2.40
N GLU A 120 11.40 10.98 2.52
CA GLU A 120 12.15 11.72 1.50
C GLU A 120 13.52 11.10 1.25
N LEU A 121 14.24 10.71 2.30
CA LEU A 121 15.53 10.01 2.17
C LEU A 121 15.38 8.64 1.51
N CYS A 122 14.32 7.89 1.84
CA CYS A 122 14.05 6.62 1.17
C CYS A 122 13.81 6.80 -0.34
N VAL A 123 13.08 7.84 -0.75
CA VAL A 123 12.92 8.18 -2.18
C VAL A 123 14.27 8.50 -2.82
N GLN A 124 15.05 9.40 -2.22
CA GLN A 124 16.37 9.81 -2.74
C GLN A 124 17.33 8.63 -2.89
N VAL A 125 17.43 7.77 -1.86
CA VAL A 125 18.26 6.56 -1.90
C VAL A 125 17.76 5.62 -2.99
N SER A 126 16.46 5.37 -3.08
CA SER A 126 15.90 4.47 -4.11
C SER A 126 16.14 4.96 -5.53
N ASP A 127 16.14 6.27 -5.75
CA ASP A 127 16.41 6.88 -7.06
C ASP A 127 17.91 6.78 -7.41
N HIS A 128 18.83 7.14 -6.50
CA HIS A 128 20.28 7.05 -6.78
C HIS A 128 20.75 5.60 -6.99
N VAL A 129 20.17 4.65 -6.24
CA VAL A 129 20.49 3.23 -6.42
C VAL A 129 19.99 2.74 -7.79
N ALA A 130 18.88 3.27 -8.30
CA ALA A 130 18.35 2.91 -9.61
C ALA A 130 19.25 3.33 -10.77
N ASP A 131 20.01 4.42 -10.61
CA ASP A 131 21.00 4.84 -11.62
C ASP A 131 22.19 3.89 -11.68
N SER A 132 22.43 3.11 -10.61
CA SER A 132 23.58 2.22 -10.47
C SER A 132 23.28 0.72 -10.58
N ALA A 133 22.02 0.31 -10.39
CA ALA A 133 21.60 -1.09 -10.34
C ALA A 133 20.43 -1.37 -11.30
N ALA A 134 20.33 -2.61 -11.78
CA ALA A 134 19.22 -3.02 -12.64
C ALA A 134 17.89 -3.07 -11.87
N ASP A 135 16.84 -2.57 -12.52
CA ASP A 135 15.42 -2.51 -12.11
C ASP A 135 15.15 -2.31 -10.60
N MET A 136 15.07 -1.04 -10.20
CA MET A 136 14.67 -0.61 -8.85
C MET A 136 13.20 -0.15 -8.78
N THR A 137 12.39 -0.45 -9.80
CA THR A 137 11.05 0.12 -9.96
C THR A 137 10.15 -0.19 -8.78
N PHE A 138 10.17 -1.43 -8.27
CA PHE A 138 9.40 -1.82 -7.08
C PHE A 138 9.67 -0.91 -5.87
N TRP A 139 10.94 -0.65 -5.57
CA TRP A 139 11.35 0.14 -4.40
C TRP A 139 11.03 1.61 -4.57
N ARG A 140 11.24 2.15 -5.77
CA ARG A 140 10.89 3.54 -6.10
C ARG A 140 9.40 3.79 -5.99
N LEU A 141 8.58 2.87 -6.49
CA LEU A 141 7.12 2.92 -6.36
C LEU A 141 6.71 2.84 -4.89
N LEU A 142 7.29 1.92 -4.11
CA LEU A 142 6.94 1.74 -2.71
C LEU A 142 7.24 2.99 -1.86
N CYS A 143 8.41 3.61 -2.07
CA CYS A 143 8.80 4.84 -1.38
C CYS A 143 7.84 5.99 -1.72
N ARG A 144 7.47 6.14 -2.99
CA ARG A 144 6.53 7.18 -3.46
C ARG A 144 5.11 6.97 -2.97
N ALA A 145 4.62 5.72 -2.95
CA ALA A 145 3.32 5.37 -2.40
C ALA A 145 3.22 5.78 -0.91
N PHE A 146 4.26 5.47 -0.12
CA PHE A 146 4.34 5.90 1.28
C PHE A 146 4.38 7.43 1.40
N LEU A 147 5.31 8.10 0.71
CA LEU A 147 5.53 9.53 0.86
C LEU A 147 4.31 10.36 0.40
N GLY A 148 3.70 9.98 -0.73
CA GLY A 148 2.46 10.59 -1.21
C GLY A 148 1.32 10.47 -0.20
N SER A 149 1.10 9.26 0.33
CA SER A 149 0.10 9.03 1.39
C SER A 149 0.40 9.84 2.66
N ALA A 150 1.67 9.98 3.04
CA ALA A 150 2.08 10.79 4.18
C ALA A 150 1.77 12.29 3.96
N TYR A 151 2.02 12.82 2.76
CA TYR A 151 1.70 14.21 2.42
C TYR A 151 0.20 14.51 2.50
N LEU A 152 -0.66 13.58 2.06
CA LEU A 152 -2.11 13.72 2.15
C LEU A 152 -2.61 13.83 3.59
N GLN A 153 -2.02 13.07 4.52
CA GLN A 153 -2.38 13.19 5.95
C GLN A 153 -2.12 14.57 6.55
N LEU A 154 -1.23 15.36 5.94
CA LEU A 154 -0.96 16.75 6.29
C LEU A 154 -1.68 17.79 5.41
N ARG A 155 -2.55 17.35 4.50
CA ARG A 155 -3.19 18.22 3.49
C ARG A 155 -2.18 18.94 2.59
N ARG A 156 -0.99 18.34 2.36
CA ARG A 156 0.00 18.81 1.39
C ARG A 156 -0.31 18.23 0.01
N THR A 157 -1.49 18.54 -0.52
CA THR A 157 -2.05 17.86 -1.71
C THR A 157 -1.18 18.03 -2.95
N ALA A 158 -0.62 19.21 -3.19
CA ALA A 158 0.26 19.45 -4.34
C ALA A 158 1.54 18.58 -4.30
N ASP A 159 2.18 18.49 -3.13
CA ASP A 159 3.38 17.66 -2.95
C ASP A 159 3.05 16.17 -3.10
N ALA A 160 1.88 15.75 -2.59
CA ALA A 160 1.39 14.39 -2.75
C ALA A 160 1.19 14.04 -4.22
N ARG A 161 0.47 14.88 -4.98
CA ARG A 161 0.22 14.65 -6.41
C ARG A 161 1.51 14.55 -7.20
N HIS A 162 2.44 15.47 -6.99
CA HIS A 162 3.73 15.45 -7.68
C HIS A 162 4.46 14.11 -7.52
N VAL A 163 4.61 13.63 -6.28
CA VAL A 163 5.29 12.35 -5.98
C VAL A 163 4.53 11.14 -6.52
N LEU A 164 3.19 11.18 -6.50
CA LEU A 164 2.35 10.08 -6.97
C LEU A 164 2.26 10.03 -8.50
N GLU A 165 2.25 11.15 -9.19
CA GLU A 165 2.30 11.25 -10.65
C GLU A 165 3.64 10.74 -11.19
N GLU A 166 4.76 11.05 -10.51
CA GLU A 166 6.05 10.42 -10.81
C GLU A 166 5.97 8.89 -10.68
N ALA A 167 5.26 8.38 -9.67
CA ALA A 167 5.07 6.94 -9.51
C ALA A 167 4.24 6.35 -10.67
N GLN A 168 3.21 7.05 -11.15
CA GLN A 168 2.46 6.62 -12.33
C GLN A 168 3.34 6.57 -13.58
N TRP A 169 4.19 7.57 -13.79
CA TRP A 169 5.14 7.61 -14.90
C TRP A 169 6.14 6.43 -14.84
N LEU A 170 6.68 6.13 -13.66
CA LEU A 170 7.50 4.92 -13.46
C LEU A 170 6.72 3.62 -13.73
N GLY A 171 5.41 3.65 -13.50
CA GLY A 171 4.50 2.54 -13.72
C GLY A 171 4.23 2.21 -15.19
N GLU A 172 4.47 3.13 -16.11
CA GLU A 172 4.23 2.94 -17.55
C GLU A 172 5.11 1.82 -18.14
N SER A 173 6.33 1.65 -17.61
CA SER A 173 7.26 0.59 -18.03
C SER A 173 7.06 -0.73 -17.29
N VAL A 174 6.16 -0.80 -16.30
CA VAL A 174 5.95 -2.01 -15.49
C VAL A 174 5.18 -3.04 -16.30
N GLU A 175 5.82 -4.20 -16.51
CA GLU A 175 5.22 -5.35 -17.17
C GLU A 175 3.90 -5.77 -16.52
N GLU A 176 2.97 -6.30 -17.31
CA GLU A 176 1.66 -6.76 -16.83
C GLU A 176 1.78 -7.90 -15.81
N THR A 177 2.82 -8.72 -15.92
CA THR A 177 3.13 -9.85 -15.02
C THR A 177 3.70 -9.41 -13.67
N ALA A 178 4.13 -8.15 -13.51
CA ALA A 178 4.75 -7.63 -12.30
C ALA A 178 3.73 -7.24 -11.22
N ARG A 179 3.01 -8.25 -10.72
CA ARG A 179 1.85 -8.12 -9.83
C ARG A 179 2.06 -7.22 -8.61
N SER A 180 3.19 -7.37 -7.90
CA SER A 180 3.49 -6.55 -6.72
C SER A 180 3.64 -5.07 -7.07
N MET A 181 4.24 -4.76 -8.22
CA MET A 181 4.38 -3.38 -8.70
C MET A 181 3.04 -2.81 -9.14
N LYS A 182 2.21 -3.59 -9.84
CA LYS A 182 0.83 -3.19 -10.19
C LYS A 182 -0.01 -2.93 -8.93
N ALA A 183 0.12 -3.75 -7.89
CA ALA A 183 -0.55 -3.50 -6.61
C ALA A 183 -0.09 -2.19 -5.95
N ILE A 184 1.21 -1.88 -5.96
CA ILE A 184 1.72 -0.60 -5.43
C ILE A 184 1.23 0.58 -6.26
N LEU A 185 1.21 0.47 -7.60
CA LEU A 185 0.59 1.48 -8.46
C LEU A 185 -0.88 1.70 -8.12
N GLY A 186 -1.60 0.64 -7.76
CA GLY A 186 -2.97 0.75 -7.27
C GLY A 186 -3.06 1.61 -6.02
N ALA A 187 -2.06 1.52 -5.13
CA ALA A 187 -2.02 2.32 -3.91
C ALA A 187 -1.73 3.79 -4.23
N CYS A 188 -0.86 4.04 -5.20
CA CYS A 188 -0.63 5.38 -5.72
C CYS A 188 -1.89 5.99 -6.34
N SER A 189 -2.62 5.21 -7.16
CA SER A 189 -3.89 5.63 -7.78
C SER A 189 -4.94 5.93 -6.71
N TYR A 190 -5.05 5.11 -5.66
CA TYR A 190 -5.93 5.40 -4.53
C TYR A 190 -5.55 6.70 -3.79
N ALA A 191 -4.25 6.94 -3.56
CA ALA A 191 -3.80 8.17 -2.93
C ALA A 191 -4.11 9.41 -3.81
N LEU A 192 -3.97 9.30 -5.15
CA LEU A 192 -4.42 10.35 -6.07
C LEU A 192 -5.93 10.58 -5.98
N ALA A 193 -6.74 9.52 -5.85
CA ALA A 193 -8.17 9.66 -5.64
C ALA A 193 -8.52 10.42 -4.35
N GLN A 194 -7.75 10.20 -3.27
CA GLN A 194 -7.89 10.97 -2.03
C GLN A 194 -7.51 12.45 -2.24
N ALA A 195 -6.44 12.72 -2.99
CA ALA A 195 -6.00 14.07 -3.33
C ALA A 195 -7.09 14.84 -4.10
N ASP A 196 -7.68 14.20 -5.11
CA ASP A 196 -8.75 14.82 -5.91
C ASP A 196 -10.01 15.07 -5.08
N LEU A 197 -10.34 14.16 -4.15
CA LEU A 197 -11.47 14.34 -3.25
C LEU A 197 -11.27 15.52 -2.29
N ASP A 198 -10.05 15.71 -1.77
CA ASP A 198 -9.68 16.87 -0.96
C ASP A 198 -9.82 18.19 -1.73
N GLU A 199 -9.64 18.16 -3.06
CA GLU A 199 -9.84 19.29 -3.97
C GLU A 199 -11.28 19.40 -4.51
N SER A 200 -12.20 18.54 -4.04
CA SER A 200 -13.61 18.47 -4.49
C SER A 200 -13.80 18.05 -5.96
N SER A 201 -12.81 17.39 -6.55
CA SER A 201 -12.86 16.82 -7.90
C SER A 201 -13.38 15.37 -7.87
N ILE A 202 -14.67 15.18 -7.53
CA ILE A 202 -15.24 13.85 -7.25
C ILE A 202 -15.17 12.90 -8.46
N ASP A 203 -15.36 13.40 -9.68
CA ASP A 203 -15.30 12.58 -10.90
C ASP A 203 -13.88 12.02 -11.13
N GLN A 204 -12.85 12.86 -10.97
CA GLN A 204 -11.44 12.44 -11.06
C GLN A 204 -11.08 11.45 -9.95
N ALA A 205 -11.57 11.69 -8.73
CA ALA A 205 -11.42 10.74 -7.63
C ALA A 205 -12.04 9.37 -7.98
N GLY A 206 -13.19 9.37 -8.65
CA GLY A 206 -13.85 8.18 -9.18
C GLY A 206 -12.98 7.42 -10.20
N GLU A 207 -12.40 8.12 -11.17
CA GLU A 207 -11.51 7.52 -12.19
C GLU A 207 -10.26 6.90 -11.56
N HIS A 208 -9.60 7.62 -10.63
CA HIS A 208 -8.41 7.12 -9.96
C HIS A 208 -8.69 5.93 -9.05
N VAL A 209 -9.82 5.89 -8.33
CA VAL A 209 -10.16 4.70 -7.53
C VAL A 209 -10.60 3.53 -8.39
N ASP A 210 -11.24 3.75 -9.55
CA ASP A 210 -11.54 2.69 -10.52
C ASP A 210 -10.23 2.07 -11.05
N ALA A 211 -9.22 2.89 -11.36
CA ALA A 211 -7.89 2.42 -11.72
C ALA A 211 -7.21 1.64 -10.57
N ALA A 212 -7.33 2.12 -9.33
CA ALA A 212 -6.81 1.42 -8.16
C ALA A 212 -7.45 0.03 -7.97
N ILE A 213 -8.77 -0.06 -8.12
CA ILE A 213 -9.52 -1.32 -8.05
C ILE A 213 -9.03 -2.28 -9.14
N ALA A 214 -8.96 -1.82 -10.39
CA ALA A 214 -8.53 -2.67 -11.51
C ALA A 214 -7.12 -3.24 -11.30
N GLN A 215 -6.19 -2.41 -10.82
CA GLN A 215 -4.81 -2.82 -10.55
C GLN A 215 -4.71 -3.76 -9.35
N MET A 216 -5.41 -3.49 -8.25
CA MET A 216 -5.28 -4.31 -7.03
C MET A 216 -6.07 -5.61 -7.10
N GLU A 217 -7.31 -5.59 -7.59
CA GLU A 217 -8.17 -6.77 -7.61
C GLU A 217 -7.59 -7.89 -8.48
N SER A 218 -6.99 -7.53 -9.62
CA SER A 218 -6.40 -8.50 -10.55
C SER A 218 -5.05 -9.06 -10.08
N ASN A 219 -4.33 -8.35 -9.20
CA ASN A 219 -2.94 -8.69 -8.86
C ASN A 219 -2.76 -9.18 -7.42
N LEU A 220 -3.44 -8.61 -6.42
CA LEU A 220 -3.16 -8.86 -5.00
C LEU A 220 -3.33 -10.33 -4.61
N TRP A 221 -4.37 -11.00 -5.11
CA TRP A 221 -4.63 -12.41 -4.81
C TRP A 221 -3.54 -13.35 -5.31
N GLU A 222 -2.75 -12.93 -6.30
CA GLU A 222 -1.65 -13.71 -6.86
C GLU A 222 -0.30 -13.34 -6.23
N VAL A 223 -0.22 -12.22 -5.50
CA VAL A 223 0.98 -11.77 -4.79
C VAL A 223 1.26 -12.63 -3.55
N SER A 224 0.22 -13.16 -2.89
CA SER A 224 0.38 -14.12 -1.79
C SER A 224 -0.79 -15.09 -1.69
N GLN A 225 -0.47 -16.36 -1.43
CA GLN A 225 -1.45 -17.43 -1.14
C GLN A 225 -1.56 -17.75 0.36
N ASN A 226 -0.85 -17.01 1.23
CA ASN A 226 -0.93 -17.22 2.67
C ASN A 226 -2.30 -16.73 3.19
N LYS A 227 -2.95 -17.54 4.05
CA LYS A 227 -4.24 -17.22 4.66
C LYS A 227 -4.22 -15.88 5.42
N GLU A 228 -3.15 -15.57 6.15
CA GLU A 228 -3.02 -14.29 6.86
C GLU A 228 -2.96 -13.10 5.89
N ASP A 229 -2.30 -13.28 4.74
CA ASP A 229 -2.21 -12.25 3.71
C ASP A 229 -3.56 -12.06 2.98
N GLN A 230 -4.35 -13.12 2.81
CA GLN A 230 -5.69 -13.05 2.21
C GLN A 230 -6.65 -12.16 3.01
N GLU A 231 -6.57 -12.18 4.35
CA GLU A 231 -7.32 -11.23 5.17
C GLU A 231 -6.91 -9.79 4.83
N VAL A 232 -5.60 -9.50 4.84
CA VAL A 232 -5.09 -8.17 4.55
C VAL A 232 -5.54 -7.72 3.15
N ILE A 233 -5.46 -8.59 2.15
CA ILE A 233 -5.95 -8.34 0.78
C ILE A 233 -7.45 -8.00 0.80
N SER A 234 -8.27 -8.78 1.51
CA SER A 234 -9.72 -8.53 1.60
C SER A 234 -10.03 -7.16 2.20
N THR A 235 -9.30 -6.73 3.25
CA THR A 235 -9.49 -5.41 3.88
C THR A 235 -9.06 -4.26 2.96
N ILE A 236 -8.01 -4.47 2.16
CA ILE A 236 -7.56 -3.49 1.15
C ILE A 236 -8.62 -3.32 0.07
N LEU A 237 -9.10 -4.42 -0.52
CA LEU A 237 -10.13 -4.37 -1.57
C LEU A 237 -11.45 -3.80 -1.04
N ALA A 238 -11.85 -4.16 0.18
CA ALA A 238 -13.03 -3.57 0.82
C ALA A 238 -12.89 -2.05 1.01
N THR A 239 -11.69 -1.57 1.34
CA THR A 239 -11.39 -0.14 1.45
C THR A 239 -11.56 0.56 0.12
N LEU A 240 -11.09 -0.04 -0.98
CA LEU A 240 -11.26 0.52 -2.32
C LEU A 240 -12.73 0.55 -2.75
N TYR A 241 -13.48 -0.54 -2.56
CA TYR A 241 -14.90 -0.59 -2.86
C TYR A 241 -15.71 0.41 -2.03
N HIS A 242 -15.39 0.53 -0.74
CA HIS A 242 -16.00 1.54 0.13
C HIS A 242 -15.73 2.95 -0.39
N PHE A 243 -14.48 3.26 -0.76
CA PHE A 243 -14.12 4.58 -1.29
C PHE A 243 -14.84 4.87 -2.62
N ARG A 244 -14.89 3.92 -3.55
CA ARG A 244 -15.65 4.09 -4.81
C ARG A 244 -17.14 4.33 -4.57
N GLY A 245 -17.73 3.59 -3.62
CA GLY A 245 -19.10 3.81 -3.18
C GLY A 245 -19.30 5.19 -2.55
N HIS A 246 -18.30 5.69 -1.81
CA HIS A 246 -18.32 7.04 -1.25
C HIS A 246 -18.30 8.12 -2.34
N CYS A 247 -17.50 7.96 -3.41
CA CYS A 247 -17.55 8.86 -4.56
C CYS A 247 -18.95 8.89 -5.20
N ASP A 248 -19.58 7.73 -5.41
CA ASP A 248 -20.95 7.67 -5.94
C ASP A 248 -21.98 8.29 -5.00
N PHE A 249 -21.83 8.08 -3.69
CA PHE A 249 -22.68 8.68 -2.68
C PHE A 249 -22.62 10.21 -2.73
N LEU A 250 -21.43 10.79 -2.90
CA LEU A 250 -21.24 12.25 -3.00
C LEU A 250 -21.82 12.84 -4.28
N CYS A 251 -22.00 12.04 -5.33
CA CYS A 251 -22.68 12.40 -6.56
C CYS A 251 -24.20 12.11 -6.54
N ASP A 252 -24.79 11.81 -5.37
CA ASP A 252 -26.18 11.38 -5.20
C ASP A 252 -26.57 10.13 -6.01
N ARG A 253 -25.58 9.33 -6.46
CA ARG A 253 -25.78 8.06 -7.18
C ARG A 253 -25.95 6.90 -6.20
N PHE A 254 -26.97 6.98 -5.34
CA PHE A 254 -27.12 6.09 -4.19
C PHE A 254 -27.21 4.59 -4.54
N ASP A 255 -27.81 4.23 -5.68
CA ASP A 255 -27.88 2.83 -6.11
C ASP A 255 -26.51 2.25 -6.47
N LEU A 256 -25.68 3.04 -7.15
CA LEU A 256 -24.30 2.65 -7.44
C LEU A 256 -23.48 2.59 -6.15
N ALA A 257 -23.61 3.59 -5.28
CA ALA A 257 -22.95 3.60 -3.97
C ALA A 257 -23.27 2.34 -3.16
N LEU A 258 -24.56 1.98 -3.06
CA LEU A 258 -25.01 0.77 -2.38
C LEU A 258 -24.42 -0.49 -3.03
N SER A 259 -24.37 -0.58 -4.36
CA SER A 259 -23.78 -1.75 -5.03
C SER A 259 -22.30 -1.96 -4.63
N TRP A 260 -21.52 -0.88 -4.53
CA TRP A 260 -20.13 -0.92 -4.10
C TRP A 260 -19.97 -1.27 -2.62
N TYR A 261 -20.79 -0.69 -1.75
CA TYR A 261 -20.77 -1.03 -0.32
C TYR A 261 -21.11 -2.51 -0.07
N HIS A 262 -22.07 -3.08 -0.82
CA HIS A 262 -22.35 -4.51 -0.74
C HIS A 262 -21.18 -5.36 -1.24
N ARG A 263 -20.46 -4.93 -2.28
CA ARG A 263 -19.23 -5.59 -2.73
C ARG A 263 -18.13 -5.57 -1.65
N ALA A 264 -17.97 -4.45 -0.95
CA ALA A 264 -17.08 -4.34 0.21
C ALA A 264 -17.45 -5.32 1.32
N LEU A 265 -18.74 -5.41 1.69
CA LEU A 265 -19.20 -6.39 2.68
C LEU A 265 -19.02 -7.84 2.22
N LYS A 266 -19.22 -8.11 0.93
CA LYS A 266 -19.07 -9.45 0.36
C LYS A 266 -17.63 -9.95 0.49
N VAL A 267 -16.64 -9.15 0.06
CA VAL A 267 -15.22 -9.55 0.11
C VAL A 267 -14.74 -9.71 1.56
N LEU A 268 -15.22 -8.88 2.49
CA LEU A 268 -14.93 -9.05 3.92
C LEU A 268 -15.59 -10.31 4.50
N GLY A 269 -16.79 -10.65 4.05
CA GLY A 269 -17.54 -11.82 4.51
C GLY A 269 -16.90 -13.15 4.13
N GLU A 270 -16.26 -13.22 2.97
CA GLU A 270 -15.55 -14.40 2.46
C GLU A 270 -14.30 -14.73 3.30
N HIS A 271 -13.76 -13.75 4.03
CA HIS A 271 -12.52 -13.86 4.81
C HIS A 271 -12.68 -13.43 6.27
N ARG A 272 -13.92 -13.44 6.79
CA ARG A 272 -14.26 -12.87 8.10
C ARG A 272 -13.67 -13.65 9.28
N ASP A 273 -13.34 -14.92 9.11
CA ASP A 273 -12.78 -15.78 10.15
C ASP A 273 -11.33 -15.43 10.53
N LEU A 274 -10.72 -14.45 9.87
CA LEU A 274 -9.27 -14.22 9.94
C LEU A 274 -8.86 -13.07 10.87
N GLY A 275 -9.72 -12.07 11.08
CA GLY A 275 -9.24 -10.73 11.45
C GLY A 275 -10.03 -9.91 12.48
N ILE A 276 -9.32 -9.16 13.33
CA ILE A 276 -9.90 -8.15 14.24
C ILE A 276 -10.32 -6.88 13.47
N ASP A 277 -9.58 -6.51 12.42
CA ASP A 277 -9.86 -5.31 11.62
C ASP A 277 -11.20 -5.42 10.86
N THR A 278 -11.56 -6.63 10.43
CA THR A 278 -12.73 -6.90 9.59
C THR A 278 -14.04 -6.41 10.21
N ASP A 279 -14.28 -6.67 11.50
CA ASP A 279 -15.54 -6.26 12.14
C ASP A 279 -15.68 -4.74 12.21
N ALA A 280 -14.59 -4.01 12.49
CA ALA A 280 -14.62 -2.55 12.54
C ALA A 280 -14.90 -1.93 11.16
N ILE A 281 -14.32 -2.51 10.09
CA ILE A 281 -14.60 -2.08 8.71
C ILE A 281 -16.05 -2.41 8.33
N VAL A 282 -16.55 -3.60 8.66
CA VAL A 282 -17.93 -4.02 8.39
C VAL A 282 -18.93 -3.04 9.03
N GLU A 283 -18.73 -2.66 10.29
CA GLU A 283 -19.61 -1.70 10.96
C GLU A 283 -19.56 -0.32 10.31
N HIS A 284 -18.38 0.13 9.86
CA HIS A 284 -18.26 1.38 9.12
C HIS A 284 -19.03 1.34 7.79
N VAL A 285 -18.87 0.27 7.00
CA VAL A 285 -19.58 0.13 5.72
C VAL A 285 -21.09 0.03 5.92
N LYS A 286 -21.56 -0.70 6.95
CA LYS A 286 -22.99 -0.77 7.29
C LYS A 286 -23.56 0.59 7.64
N HIS A 287 -22.81 1.41 8.37
CA HIS A 287 -23.22 2.77 8.70
C HIS A 287 -23.47 3.61 7.44
N ASP A 288 -22.56 3.56 6.46
CA ASP A 288 -22.73 4.29 5.21
C ASP A 288 -23.84 3.73 4.30
N ILE A 289 -24.07 2.41 4.33
CA ILE A 289 -25.27 1.81 3.69
C ILE A 289 -26.55 2.39 4.30
N GLN A 290 -26.65 2.47 5.63
CA GLN A 290 -27.82 3.04 6.30
C GLN A 290 -28.05 4.51 5.91
N ARG A 291 -26.96 5.28 5.80
CA ARG A 291 -27.03 6.67 5.34
C ARG A 291 -27.52 6.78 3.89
N ALA A 292 -26.97 5.97 2.98
CA ALA A 292 -27.38 5.93 1.57
C ALA A 292 -28.85 5.54 1.42
N VAL A 293 -29.32 4.52 2.16
CA VAL A 293 -30.74 4.11 2.15
C VAL A 293 -31.67 5.21 2.65
N CYS A 294 -31.29 5.94 3.70
CA CYS A 294 -32.10 7.03 4.25
C CYS A 294 -32.23 8.23 3.29
N LEU A 295 -31.17 8.50 2.51
CA LEU A 295 -31.12 9.65 1.59
C LEU A 295 -31.63 9.32 0.18
N LYS A 296 -31.65 8.03 -0.19
CA LYS A 296 -32.21 7.59 -1.46
C LYS A 296 -33.66 8.10 -1.60
N PRO A 297 -33.99 8.85 -2.66
CA PRO A 297 -35.37 9.27 -2.92
C PRO A 297 -36.27 8.03 -2.97
N LYS A 298 -37.38 8.07 -2.23
CA LYS A 298 -38.41 7.04 -2.38
C LYS A 298 -39.00 7.21 -3.77
N GLU A 299 -38.82 6.21 -4.64
CA GLU A 299 -39.53 6.17 -5.92
C GLU A 299 -41.01 6.39 -5.64
N ALA A 300 -41.57 7.48 -6.20
CA ALA A 300 -43.00 7.74 -6.06
C ALA A 300 -43.74 6.52 -6.61
N PRO A 301 -44.73 5.98 -5.88
CA PRO A 301 -45.47 4.83 -6.37
C PRO A 301 -46.01 5.21 -7.75
N HIS A 302 -45.60 4.47 -8.77
CA HIS A 302 -46.12 4.64 -10.13
C HIS A 302 -47.64 4.63 -10.04
N GLU A 303 -48.25 5.82 -10.14
CA GLU A 303 -49.70 5.94 -10.28
C GLU A 303 -50.05 5.18 -11.54
N ALA A 304 -50.62 3.99 -11.34
CA ALA A 304 -51.12 3.14 -12.39
C ALA A 304 -52.12 3.96 -13.20
N SER A 305 -51.64 4.49 -14.33
CA SER A 305 -52.47 5.18 -15.30
C SER A 305 -53.49 4.15 -15.79
N SER A 306 -54.73 4.36 -15.33
CA SER A 306 -55.90 3.56 -15.65
C SER A 306 -56.33 3.73 -17.10
#